data_AF-A0A1J4XS36-F1
#
_entry.id   AF-A0A1J4XS36-F1
#
_cell.length_a   1.000
_cell.length_b   1.000
_cell.length_c   1.000
_cell.angle_alpha   90.00
_cell.angle_beta   90.00
_cell.angle_gamma   90.00
#
_symmetry.space_group_name_H-M   'P 1'
#
loop_
_entity.id
_entity.type
_entity.pdbx_description
1 polymer ?
#
loop_
_entity_poly.entity_id
_entity_poly.type
_entity_poly.pdbx_seq_one_letter_code
_entity_poly.pdbx_strand_id
1 'polypeptide(L)'
;MGEPLHAEAEGAADAQARVDAAIKAARAGIPVIILDHRELEGDFVIPAQHATPQVINFMLQHGRGVLCAAMMPERAQEIGIRPPAELGSTECPFSDSIDLKEGTTTGVSADDRSKTIRAVAESRIARPDLRVPGHVRTLVARPGLLKERQGHTESSIALCKAAGCYPAAAIIEILNPDGTMMREQDLEKFAKELNLPLVRVDELMAYVS
;
A
#
# COMPACT_ATOMS: atom_id res chain seq x y z
N MET A 1 1.49 -40.01 19.89
CA MET A 1 0.72 -38.87 19.39
C MET A 1 1.04 -37.68 20.27
N GLY A 2 2.06 -36.92 19.91
CA GLY A 2 2.55 -35.80 20.69
C GLY A 2 3.51 -35.03 19.80
N GLU A 3 2.95 -34.14 18.98
CA GLU A 3 3.55 -32.92 18.42
C GLU A 3 2.56 -32.27 17.43
N PRO A 4 1.73 -31.33 17.93
CA PRO A 4 1.31 -30.19 17.10
C PRO A 4 1.59 -28.82 17.76
N LEU A 5 1.78 -28.76 19.08
CA LEU A 5 1.81 -27.49 19.82
C LEU A 5 3.06 -26.63 19.57
N HIS A 6 4.21 -27.24 19.26
CA HIS A 6 5.46 -26.49 19.08
C HIS A 6 5.56 -25.83 17.70
N ALA A 7 5.13 -26.50 16.62
CA ALA A 7 5.19 -25.95 15.26
C ALA A 7 4.19 -24.79 15.06
N GLU A 8 3.00 -24.87 15.68
CA GLU A 8 2.01 -23.79 15.66
C GLU A 8 2.50 -22.55 16.43
N ALA A 9 3.17 -22.76 17.58
CA ALA A 9 3.74 -21.67 18.37
C ALA A 9 4.94 -21.00 17.67
N GLU A 10 5.80 -21.78 17.01
CA GLU A 10 6.91 -21.24 16.21
C GLU A 10 6.41 -20.45 14.99
N GLY A 11 5.40 -20.98 14.27
CA GLY A 11 4.77 -20.28 13.15
C GLY A 11 4.10 -18.97 13.57
N ALA A 12 3.45 -18.94 14.73
CA ALA A 12 2.84 -17.73 15.28
C ALA A 12 3.88 -16.69 15.72
N ALA A 13 4.99 -17.12 16.33
CA ALA A 13 6.08 -16.22 16.71
C ALA A 13 6.76 -15.57 15.49
N ASP A 14 6.92 -16.34 14.42
CA ASP A 14 7.49 -15.87 13.15
C ASP A 14 6.53 -14.89 12.42
N ALA A 15 5.22 -15.15 12.46
CA ALA A 15 4.21 -14.22 11.95
C ALA A 15 4.21 -12.88 12.71
N GLN A 16 4.26 -12.91 14.05
CA GLN A 16 4.33 -11.69 14.84
C GLN A 16 5.61 -10.89 14.54
N ALA A 17 6.75 -11.57 14.38
CA ALA A 17 8.02 -10.92 14.04
C ALA A 17 7.96 -10.23 12.67
N ARG A 18 7.30 -10.83 11.66
CA ARG A 18 7.07 -10.20 10.35
C ARG A 18 6.21 -8.94 10.46
N VAL A 19 5.11 -9.01 11.22
CA VAL A 19 4.23 -7.85 11.44
C VAL A 19 4.98 -6.73 12.15
N ASP A 20 5.73 -7.02 13.21
CA ASP A 20 6.52 -6.02 13.95
C ASP A 20 7.59 -5.38 13.06
N ALA A 21 8.26 -6.17 12.21
CA ALA A 21 9.24 -5.68 11.25
C ALA A 21 8.59 -4.74 10.21
N ALA A 22 7.43 -5.12 9.67
CA ALA A 22 6.66 -4.29 8.74
C ALA A 22 6.21 -2.96 9.38
N ILE A 23 5.67 -2.99 10.60
CA ILE A 23 5.25 -1.80 11.36
C ILE A 23 6.44 -0.86 11.59
N LYS A 24 7.58 -1.41 12.02
CA LYS A 24 8.81 -0.64 12.25
C LYS A 24 9.34 -0.01 10.96
N ALA A 25 9.34 -0.75 9.85
CA ALA A 25 9.77 -0.26 8.55
C ALA A 25 8.86 0.85 8.03
N ALA A 26 7.54 0.65 8.06
CA ALA A 26 6.56 1.65 7.65
C ALA A 26 6.71 2.96 8.44
N ARG A 27 6.87 2.87 9.77
CA ARG A 27 7.14 4.03 10.64
C ARG A 27 8.45 4.74 10.30
N ALA A 28 9.46 4.01 9.85
CA ALA A 28 10.76 4.54 9.46
C ALA A 28 10.80 5.06 8.01
N GLY A 29 9.71 4.94 7.24
CA GLY A 29 9.69 5.32 5.83
C GLY A 29 10.41 4.33 4.91
N ILE A 30 10.53 3.08 5.31
CA ILE A 30 11.10 1.98 4.51
C ILE A 30 9.92 1.21 3.87
N PRO A 31 9.96 0.96 2.54
CA PRO A 31 8.91 0.18 1.88
C PRO A 31 8.72 -1.22 2.48
N VAL A 32 7.49 -1.70 2.47
CA VAL A 32 7.09 -3.03 2.93
C VAL A 32 6.47 -3.77 1.77
N ILE A 33 6.71 -5.08 1.66
CA ILE A 33 5.97 -5.94 0.74
C ILE A 33 4.78 -6.53 1.49
N ILE A 34 3.57 -6.30 1.01
CA ILE A 34 2.36 -6.99 1.48
C ILE A 34 2.03 -8.09 0.47
N LEU A 35 1.84 -9.32 0.94
CA LEU A 35 1.45 -10.48 0.13
C LEU A 35 0.00 -10.89 0.42
N ASP A 36 -0.85 -10.92 -0.61
CA ASP A 36 -2.19 -11.50 -0.54
C ASP A 36 -2.18 -12.95 -1.04
N HIS A 37 -2.45 -13.89 -0.14
CA HIS A 37 -2.48 -15.33 -0.45
C HIS A 37 -3.60 -15.70 -1.44
N ARG A 38 -4.63 -14.86 -1.61
CA ARG A 38 -5.78 -15.13 -2.49
C ARG A 38 -5.47 -14.77 -3.94
N GLU A 39 -4.70 -13.71 -4.14
CA GLU A 39 -4.27 -13.22 -5.46
C GLU A 39 -2.92 -13.84 -5.88
N LEU A 40 -2.15 -14.37 -4.91
CA LEU A 40 -0.78 -14.86 -5.08
C LEU A 40 0.13 -13.78 -5.68
N GLU A 41 -0.09 -12.54 -5.25
CA GLU A 41 0.54 -11.30 -5.72
C GLU A 41 0.93 -10.46 -4.52
N GLY A 42 1.90 -9.56 -4.71
CA GLY A 42 2.35 -8.68 -3.65
C GLY A 42 2.63 -7.27 -4.16
N ASP A 43 2.42 -6.33 -3.25
CA ASP A 43 2.53 -4.91 -3.52
C ASP A 43 3.62 -4.30 -2.63
N PHE A 44 4.38 -3.35 -3.18
CA PHE A 44 5.12 -2.41 -2.35
C PHE A 44 4.17 -1.41 -1.72
N VAL A 45 4.35 -1.18 -0.43
CA VAL A 45 3.57 -0.23 0.36
C VAL A 45 4.49 0.71 1.12
N ILE A 46 4.15 1.99 1.09
CA ILE A 46 4.79 3.01 1.92
C ILE A 46 3.73 4.00 2.42
N PRO A 47 3.73 4.43 3.70
CA PRO A 47 2.84 5.50 4.14
C PRO A 47 3.05 6.76 3.31
N ALA A 48 1.97 7.41 2.90
CA ALA A 48 2.00 8.49 1.91
C ALA A 48 2.88 9.67 2.33
N GLN A 49 2.94 9.97 3.63
CA GLN A 49 3.83 11.00 4.20
C GLN A 49 5.33 10.72 3.99
N HIS A 50 5.71 9.45 3.78
CA HIS A 50 7.09 9.00 3.55
C HIS A 50 7.41 8.75 2.08
N ALA A 51 6.48 8.99 1.15
CA ALA A 51 6.69 8.85 -0.28
C ALA A 51 7.62 9.94 -0.84
N THR A 52 8.92 9.81 -0.60
CA THR A 52 9.95 10.68 -1.18
C THR A 52 10.18 10.35 -2.67
N PRO A 53 10.78 11.26 -3.47
CA PRO A 53 11.10 10.97 -4.87
C PRO A 53 11.97 9.71 -5.03
N GLN A 54 12.91 9.48 -4.12
CA GLN A 54 13.79 8.31 -4.12
C GLN A 54 13.00 7.02 -3.85
N VAL A 55 12.11 7.03 -2.85
CA VAL A 55 11.25 5.87 -2.54
C VAL A 55 10.29 5.58 -3.69
N ILE A 56 9.65 6.60 -4.26
CA ILE A 56 8.75 6.41 -5.40
C ILE A 56 9.50 5.92 -6.63
N ASN A 57 10.71 6.43 -6.91
CA ASN A 57 11.53 5.91 -8.00
C ASN A 57 11.91 4.45 -7.80
N PHE A 58 12.28 4.07 -6.57
CA PHE A 58 12.54 2.68 -6.20
C PHE A 58 11.29 1.80 -6.44
N MET A 59 10.13 2.22 -5.93
CA MET A 59 8.86 1.51 -6.11
C MET A 59 8.49 1.37 -7.59
N LEU A 60 8.71 2.39 -8.43
CA LEU A 60 8.45 2.32 -9.86
C LEU A 60 9.39 1.36 -10.59
N GLN A 61 10.68 1.36 -10.23
CA GLN A 61 11.70 0.50 -10.85
C GLN A 61 11.50 -0.98 -10.50
N HIS A 62 11.13 -1.27 -9.26
CA HIS A 62 11.02 -2.64 -8.73
C HIS A 62 9.59 -3.18 -8.74
N GLY A 63 8.59 -2.32 -8.62
CA GLY A 63 7.18 -2.69 -8.72
C GLY A 63 6.74 -2.86 -10.17
N ARG A 64 6.94 -1.85 -11.02
CA ARG A 64 6.56 -1.83 -12.46
C ARG A 64 5.05 -1.90 -12.73
N GLY A 65 4.22 -2.06 -11.70
CA GLY A 65 2.77 -1.98 -11.78
C GLY A 65 2.22 -0.55 -11.85
N VAL A 66 1.00 -0.37 -11.36
CA VAL A 66 0.27 0.89 -11.37
C VAL A 66 0.41 1.56 -10.00
N LEU A 67 1.16 2.66 -9.96
CA LEU A 67 1.31 3.42 -8.72
C LEU A 67 -0.02 4.08 -8.31
N CYS A 68 -0.49 3.69 -7.13
CA CYS A 68 -1.74 4.13 -6.54
C CYS A 68 -1.52 4.89 -5.23
N ALA A 69 -2.42 5.83 -4.92
CA ALA A 69 -2.56 6.44 -3.61
C ALA A 69 -3.82 5.89 -2.93
N ALA A 70 -3.63 5.06 -1.90
CA ALA A 70 -4.70 4.55 -1.06
C ALA A 70 -5.00 5.50 0.09
N MET A 71 -6.28 5.64 0.44
CA MET A 71 -6.72 6.48 1.56
C MET A 71 -8.02 5.98 2.17
N MET A 72 -8.32 6.48 3.37
CA MET A 72 -9.63 6.30 4.00
C MET A 72 -10.74 7.09 3.27
N PRO A 73 -12.01 6.64 3.33
CA PRO A 73 -13.15 7.33 2.73
C PRO A 73 -13.31 8.79 3.15
N GLU A 74 -13.06 9.10 4.42
CA GLU A 74 -13.16 10.46 4.95
C GLU A 74 -12.18 11.38 4.22
N ARG A 75 -10.95 10.88 3.98
CA ARG A 75 -9.95 11.64 3.25
C ARG A 75 -10.35 11.81 1.79
N ALA A 76 -10.82 10.75 1.14
CA ALA A 76 -11.33 10.85 -0.23
C ALA A 76 -12.43 11.92 -0.36
N GLN A 77 -13.35 11.99 0.61
CA GLN A 77 -14.40 12.99 0.67
C GLN A 77 -13.84 14.42 0.83
N GLU A 78 -12.88 14.64 1.74
CA GLU A 78 -12.25 15.95 1.99
C GLU A 78 -11.58 16.52 0.73
N ILE A 79 -10.87 15.69 -0.04
CA ILE A 79 -10.20 16.12 -1.27
C ILE A 79 -11.06 15.95 -2.54
N GLY A 80 -12.34 15.60 -2.38
CA GLY A 80 -13.33 15.51 -3.46
C GLY A 80 -13.03 14.43 -4.50
N ILE A 81 -12.49 13.29 -4.05
CA ILE A 81 -12.31 12.08 -4.85
C ILE A 81 -13.63 11.32 -4.85
N ARG A 82 -14.12 11.01 -6.05
CA ARG A 82 -15.35 10.23 -6.19
C ARG A 82 -15.12 8.79 -5.73
N PRO A 83 -16.07 8.17 -5.01
CA PRO A 83 -15.97 6.76 -4.67
C PRO A 83 -15.98 5.90 -5.95
N PRO A 84 -15.51 4.64 -5.88
CA PRO A 84 -15.53 3.72 -7.02
C PRO A 84 -16.95 3.55 -7.56
N ALA A 85 -17.07 3.35 -8.88
CA ALA A 85 -18.34 3.30 -9.59
C ALA A 85 -19.28 2.17 -9.13
N GLU A 86 -18.73 1.07 -8.61
CA GLU A 86 -19.49 -0.08 -8.10
C GLU A 86 -19.17 -0.39 -6.64
N LEU A 87 -20.06 0.03 -5.74
CA LEU A 87 -20.05 -0.37 -4.34
C LEU A 87 -20.40 -1.86 -4.25
N GLY A 88 -19.42 -2.72 -3.97
CA GLY A 88 -19.65 -4.15 -3.68
C GLY A 88 -18.84 -5.15 -4.52
N SER A 89 -18.16 -4.71 -5.57
CA SER A 89 -17.26 -5.58 -6.35
C SER A 89 -16.07 -6.04 -5.51
N THR A 90 -15.56 -7.24 -5.80
CA THR A 90 -14.27 -7.75 -5.30
C THR A 90 -13.08 -7.11 -6.05
N GLU A 91 -13.35 -6.47 -7.18
CA GLU A 91 -12.36 -5.81 -8.02
C GLU A 91 -11.73 -4.58 -7.35
N CYS A 92 -10.59 -4.16 -7.88
CA CYS A 92 -9.82 -3.04 -7.34
C CYS A 92 -10.65 -1.74 -7.36
N PRO A 93 -10.82 -1.04 -6.22
CA PRO A 93 -11.73 0.09 -6.08
C PRO A 93 -11.14 1.39 -6.66
N PHE A 94 -10.78 1.35 -7.94
CA PHE A 94 -10.21 2.50 -8.62
C PHE A 94 -11.19 3.67 -8.61
N SER A 95 -10.68 4.81 -8.15
CA SER A 95 -11.35 6.09 -8.16
C SER A 95 -10.65 7.04 -9.14
N ASP A 96 -10.95 8.35 -9.06
CA ASP A 96 -10.34 9.37 -9.92
C ASP A 96 -8.80 9.30 -9.89
N SER A 97 -8.15 9.53 -11.03
CA SER A 97 -6.71 9.78 -11.03
C SER A 97 -6.41 11.25 -10.75
N ILE A 98 -5.31 11.53 -10.06
CA ILE A 98 -4.95 12.87 -9.59
C ILE A 98 -3.50 13.22 -9.88
N ASP A 99 -3.25 14.52 -10.04
CA ASP A 99 -1.95 15.16 -9.87
C ASP A 99 -2.12 16.36 -8.92
N LEU A 100 -1.13 16.61 -8.06
CA LEU A 100 -1.04 17.89 -7.36
C LEU A 100 -0.73 18.99 -8.37
N LYS A 101 -1.41 20.15 -8.29
CA LYS A 101 -1.18 21.26 -9.24
C LYS A 101 0.09 22.04 -8.94
N GLU A 102 0.27 22.45 -7.69
CA GLU A 102 1.37 23.32 -7.29
C GLU A 102 2.63 22.50 -6.98
N GLY A 103 3.77 22.95 -7.51
CA GLY A 103 5.06 22.30 -7.31
C GLY A 103 5.30 21.04 -8.15
N THR A 104 4.40 20.68 -9.06
CA THR A 104 4.60 19.63 -10.08
C THR A 104 4.73 20.24 -11.47
N THR A 105 5.12 19.43 -12.44
CA THR A 105 5.24 19.84 -13.85
C THR A 105 4.25 19.07 -14.73
N THR A 106 4.67 17.92 -15.24
CA THR A 106 3.87 17.06 -16.11
C THR A 106 3.00 16.07 -15.31
N GLY A 107 3.33 15.82 -14.04
CA GLY A 107 2.63 14.88 -13.16
C GLY A 107 3.23 13.47 -13.14
N VAL A 108 4.00 13.09 -14.17
CA VAL A 108 4.41 11.68 -14.36
C VAL A 108 5.79 11.34 -13.80
N SER A 109 6.63 12.32 -13.48
CA SER A 109 7.96 12.05 -12.92
C SER A 109 7.85 11.42 -11.52
N ALA A 110 8.90 10.71 -11.08
CA ALA A 110 8.93 10.17 -9.71
C ALA A 110 8.78 11.28 -8.65
N ASP A 111 9.36 12.46 -8.93
CA ASP A 111 9.24 13.65 -8.07
C ASP A 111 7.80 14.19 -8.02
N ASP A 112 7.15 14.36 -9.18
CA ASP A 112 5.77 14.86 -9.27
C ASP A 112 4.78 13.88 -8.61
N ARG A 113 4.95 12.58 -8.84
CA ARG A 113 4.12 11.53 -8.21
C ARG A 113 4.36 11.47 -6.70
N SER A 114 5.60 11.60 -6.23
CA SER A 114 5.93 11.73 -4.81
C SER A 114 5.18 12.88 -4.14
N LYS A 115 5.21 14.08 -4.74
CA LYS A 115 4.48 15.25 -4.22
C LYS A 115 2.97 15.03 -4.20
N THR A 116 2.43 14.44 -5.27
CA THR A 116 1.00 14.10 -5.37
C THR A 116 0.57 13.11 -4.29
N ILE A 117 1.33 12.05 -4.06
CA ILE A 117 1.05 11.04 -3.03
C ILE A 117 1.13 11.68 -1.63
N ARG A 118 2.19 12.44 -1.34
CA ARG A 118 2.34 13.10 -0.04
C ARG A 118 1.18 14.07 0.26
N ALA A 119 0.70 14.78 -0.76
CA ALA A 119 -0.44 15.69 -0.63
C ALA A 119 -1.73 14.99 -0.16
N VAL A 120 -1.91 13.70 -0.45
CA VAL A 120 -3.03 12.92 0.07
C VAL A 120 -3.00 12.84 1.61
N ALA A 121 -1.84 12.88 2.24
CA ALA A 121 -1.70 12.88 3.70
C ALA A 121 -1.70 14.28 4.35
N GLU A 122 -1.77 15.37 3.55
CA GLU A 122 -1.71 16.75 4.05
C GLU A 122 -3.11 17.34 4.29
N SER A 123 -3.46 17.67 5.54
CA SER A 123 -4.78 18.19 5.91
C SER A 123 -5.19 19.49 5.19
N ARG A 124 -4.22 20.29 4.71
CA ARG A 124 -4.50 21.54 3.97
C ARG A 124 -5.00 21.30 2.54
N ILE A 125 -4.71 20.13 1.97
CA ILE A 125 -4.99 19.86 0.56
C ILE A 125 -6.49 19.62 0.41
N ALA A 126 -7.06 20.26 -0.60
CA ALA A 126 -8.47 20.16 -0.96
C ALA A 126 -8.64 19.95 -2.48
N ARG A 127 -9.88 19.69 -2.91
CA ARG A 127 -10.21 19.41 -4.32
C ARG A 127 -9.65 20.42 -5.34
N PRO A 128 -9.62 21.75 -5.08
CA PRO A 128 -9.06 22.72 -6.01
C PRO A 128 -7.55 22.61 -6.23
N ASP A 129 -6.80 22.00 -5.30
CA ASP A 129 -5.35 21.81 -5.41
C ASP A 129 -4.98 20.65 -6.35
N LEU A 130 -5.96 19.85 -6.76
CA LEU A 130 -5.78 18.63 -7.54
C LEU A 130 -6.29 18.78 -8.97
N ARG A 131 -5.47 18.33 -9.93
CA ARG A 131 -5.88 18.12 -11.32
C ARG A 131 -6.52 16.73 -11.42
N VAL A 132 -7.67 16.65 -12.10
CA VAL A 132 -8.39 15.40 -12.38
C VAL A 132 -8.82 15.45 -13.85
N PRO A 133 -8.48 14.45 -14.69
CA PRO A 133 -7.61 13.31 -14.37
C PRO A 133 -6.14 13.72 -14.19
N GLY A 134 -5.35 12.86 -13.54
CA GLY A 134 -3.90 12.94 -13.40
C GLY A 134 -3.21 11.57 -13.53
N HIS A 135 -1.98 11.44 -13.04
CA HIS A 135 -1.12 10.27 -13.26
C HIS A 135 -1.03 9.30 -12.07
N VAL A 136 -1.46 9.71 -10.88
CA VAL A 136 -1.56 8.81 -9.71
C VAL A 136 -3.00 8.31 -9.62
N ARG A 137 -3.19 6.99 -9.67
CA ARG A 137 -4.52 6.38 -9.45
C ARG A 137 -4.87 6.46 -7.96
N THR A 138 -6.15 6.64 -7.63
CA THR A 138 -6.58 6.61 -6.23
C THR A 138 -7.34 5.34 -5.91
N LEU A 139 -7.15 4.85 -4.68
CA LEU A 139 -7.85 3.72 -4.09
C LEU A 139 -8.49 4.18 -2.79
N VAL A 140 -9.78 3.89 -2.63
CA VAL A 140 -10.51 4.20 -1.40
C VAL A 140 -10.73 2.91 -0.63
N ALA A 141 -10.15 2.82 0.55
CA ALA A 141 -10.32 1.66 1.43
C ALA A 141 -11.75 1.58 1.96
N ARG A 142 -12.22 0.37 2.26
CA ARG A 142 -13.49 0.19 2.98
C ARG A 142 -13.38 0.67 4.43
N PRO A 143 -14.44 1.27 5.03
CA PRO A 143 -14.39 1.78 6.41
C PRO A 143 -13.98 0.73 7.44
N GLY A 144 -14.43 -0.52 7.29
CA GLY A 144 -14.09 -1.64 8.18
C GLY A 144 -12.70 -2.23 7.96
N LEU A 145 -11.92 -1.72 7.00
CA LEU A 145 -10.59 -2.22 6.64
C LEU A 145 -10.58 -3.75 6.47
N LEU A 146 -9.62 -4.45 7.08
CA LEU A 146 -9.45 -5.90 6.95
C LEU A 146 -10.62 -6.72 7.52
N LYS A 147 -11.46 -6.13 8.39
CA LYS A 147 -12.70 -6.76 8.86
C LYS A 147 -13.78 -6.79 7.78
N GLU A 148 -13.67 -5.94 6.75
CA GLU A 148 -14.63 -5.81 5.66
C GLU A 148 -14.08 -6.32 4.31
N ARG A 149 -12.79 -6.06 4.02
CA ARG A 149 -12.10 -6.55 2.83
C ARG A 149 -10.63 -6.80 3.14
N GLN A 150 -10.17 -8.03 2.94
CA GLN A 150 -8.77 -8.43 3.14
C GLN A 150 -7.92 -8.18 1.88
N GLY A 151 -7.89 -6.96 1.32
CA GLY A 151 -7.09 -6.66 0.13
C GLY A 151 -5.88 -5.77 0.41
N HIS A 152 -5.03 -5.56 -0.60
CA HIS A 152 -3.84 -4.69 -0.51
C HIS A 152 -4.16 -3.26 -0.06
N THR A 153 -5.27 -2.68 -0.55
CA THR A 153 -5.75 -1.35 -0.14
C THR A 153 -5.98 -1.27 1.37
N GLU A 154 -6.83 -2.15 1.92
CA GLU A 154 -7.15 -2.15 3.35
C GLU A 154 -5.94 -2.52 4.21
N SER A 155 -5.11 -3.46 3.74
CA SER A 155 -3.87 -3.88 4.42
C SER A 155 -2.89 -2.72 4.55
N SER A 156 -2.74 -1.92 3.49
CA SER A 156 -1.86 -0.76 3.48
C SER A 156 -2.30 0.30 4.49
N ILE A 157 -3.61 0.55 4.57
CA ILE A 157 -4.16 1.50 5.54
C ILE A 157 -4.07 0.96 6.98
N ALA A 158 -4.32 -0.33 7.19
CA ALA A 158 -4.14 -0.98 8.48
C ALA A 158 -2.69 -0.89 8.95
N LEU A 159 -1.72 -1.17 8.07
CA LEU A 159 -0.29 -1.02 8.34
C LEU A 159 0.08 0.42 8.70
N CYS A 160 -0.43 1.41 7.96
CA CYS A 160 -0.19 2.83 8.28
C CYS A 160 -0.68 3.17 9.69
N LYS A 161 -1.90 2.73 10.05
CA LYS A 161 -2.47 2.96 11.40
C LYS A 161 -1.63 2.28 12.49
N ALA A 162 -1.25 1.01 12.29
CA ALA A 162 -0.40 0.27 13.23
C ALA A 162 0.99 0.92 13.40
N ALA A 163 1.54 1.48 12.33
CA ALA A 163 2.79 2.24 12.35
C ALA A 163 2.68 3.61 13.03
N GLY A 164 1.47 4.11 13.31
CA GLY A 164 1.24 5.46 13.82
C GLY A 164 1.40 6.56 12.75
N CYS A 165 1.29 6.18 11.47
CA CYS A 165 1.32 7.10 10.34
C CYS A 165 -0.10 7.56 9.97
N TYR A 166 -0.19 8.63 9.18
CA TYR A 166 -1.46 9.04 8.58
C TYR A 166 -2.05 7.90 7.74
N PRO A 167 -3.37 7.63 7.78
CA PRO A 167 -4.00 6.49 7.10
C PRO A 167 -4.18 6.75 5.60
N ALA A 168 -3.06 6.90 4.90
CA ALA A 168 -2.93 6.96 3.46
C ALA A 168 -1.57 6.36 3.05
N ALA A 169 -1.50 5.69 1.90
CA ALA A 169 -0.32 4.97 1.43
C ALA A 169 -0.11 5.11 -0.07
N ALA A 170 1.14 4.99 -0.51
CA ALA A 170 1.42 4.59 -1.89
C ALA A 170 1.49 3.07 -1.98
N ILE A 171 0.93 2.54 -3.06
CA ILE A 171 0.83 1.11 -3.37
C ILE A 171 1.24 0.90 -4.82
N ILE A 172 2.01 -0.15 -5.12
CA ILE A 172 2.28 -0.58 -6.51
C ILE A 172 2.50 -2.10 -6.54
N GLU A 173 1.87 -2.76 -7.52
CA GLU A 173 2.03 -4.19 -7.74
C GLU A 173 3.45 -4.52 -8.19
N ILE A 174 3.94 -5.71 -7.82
CA ILE A 174 5.29 -6.18 -8.15
C ILE A 174 5.25 -7.15 -9.34
N LEU A 175 5.90 -6.74 -10.43
CA LEU A 175 6.05 -7.53 -11.64
C LEU A 175 7.47 -8.10 -11.77
N ASN A 176 7.55 -9.27 -12.38
CA ASN A 176 8.79 -9.81 -12.91
C ASN A 176 9.36 -8.91 -14.02
N PRO A 177 10.67 -9.00 -14.32
CA PRO A 177 11.28 -8.23 -15.39
C PRO A 177 10.66 -8.45 -16.78
N ASP A 178 10.03 -9.61 -17.01
CA ASP A 178 9.32 -9.97 -18.24
C ASP A 178 7.87 -9.40 -18.30
N GLY A 179 7.43 -8.73 -17.24
CA GLY A 179 6.11 -8.11 -17.13
C GLY A 179 5.02 -9.01 -16.56
N THR A 180 5.32 -10.28 -16.22
CA THR A 180 4.37 -11.16 -15.52
C THR A 180 4.29 -10.80 -14.03
N MET A 181 3.18 -11.13 -13.37
CA MET A 181 3.05 -10.92 -11.92
C MET A 181 4.07 -11.76 -11.14
N MET A 182 4.80 -11.14 -10.21
CA MET A 182 5.72 -11.88 -9.33
C MET A 182 4.91 -12.67 -8.31
N ARG A 183 5.16 -13.98 -8.22
CA ARG A 183 4.42 -14.89 -7.35
C ARG A 183 5.13 -15.09 -6.02
N GLU A 184 4.40 -15.59 -5.03
CA GLU A 184 4.82 -15.77 -3.64
C GLU A 184 6.26 -16.26 -3.44
N GLN A 185 6.65 -17.39 -4.06
CA GLN A 185 7.99 -17.95 -3.87
C GLN A 185 9.12 -17.01 -4.35
N ASP A 186 8.86 -16.21 -5.36
CA ASP A 186 9.83 -15.25 -5.89
C ASP A 186 9.77 -13.94 -5.12
N LEU A 187 8.59 -13.53 -4.63
CA LEU A 187 8.44 -12.39 -3.71
C LEU A 187 9.25 -12.56 -2.42
N GLU A 188 9.26 -13.76 -1.83
CA GLU A 188 10.06 -14.01 -0.61
C GLU A 188 11.57 -13.91 -0.87
N LYS A 189 12.04 -14.34 -2.04
CA LYS A 189 13.45 -14.18 -2.44
C LYS A 189 13.75 -12.71 -2.71
N PHE A 190 12.87 -12.05 -3.44
CA PHE A 190 13.00 -10.64 -3.80
C PHE A 190 13.02 -9.71 -2.58
N ALA A 191 12.17 -9.98 -1.59
CA ALA A 191 12.19 -9.28 -0.31
C ALA A 191 13.56 -9.39 0.39
N LYS A 192 14.16 -10.59 0.39
CA LYS A 192 15.49 -10.82 0.97
C LYS A 192 16.58 -10.10 0.17
N GLU A 193 16.53 -10.14 -1.16
CA GLU A 193 17.48 -9.44 -2.04
C GLU A 193 17.47 -7.92 -1.83
N LEU A 194 16.28 -7.34 -1.65
CA LEU A 194 16.10 -5.92 -1.39
C LEU A 194 16.26 -5.54 0.09
N ASN A 195 16.42 -6.53 0.97
CA ASN A 195 16.44 -6.37 2.42
C ASN A 195 15.23 -5.59 2.95
N LEU A 196 14.04 -5.95 2.46
CA LEU A 196 12.76 -5.38 2.85
C LEU A 196 11.92 -6.39 3.64
N PRO A 197 11.13 -5.93 4.63
CA PRO A 197 10.18 -6.80 5.30
C PRO A 197 9.05 -7.20 4.34
N LEU A 198 8.65 -8.46 4.45
CA LEU A 198 7.45 -9.01 3.81
C LEU A 198 6.48 -9.42 4.92
N VAL A 199 5.22 -9.04 4.77
CA VAL A 199 4.12 -9.42 5.68
C VAL A 199 2.92 -9.88 4.87
N ARG A 200 2.15 -10.81 5.40
CA ARG A 200 0.95 -11.33 4.74
C ARG A 200 -0.31 -10.61 5.22
N VAL A 201 -1.33 -10.57 4.37
CA VAL A 201 -2.61 -9.91 4.70
C VAL A 201 -3.29 -10.54 5.92
N ASP A 202 -3.27 -11.86 6.05
CA ASP A 202 -3.84 -12.61 7.16
C ASP A 202 -3.10 -12.38 8.47
N GLU A 203 -1.77 -12.23 8.43
CA GLU A 203 -0.94 -11.85 9.58
C GLU A 203 -1.27 -10.44 10.08
N LEU A 204 -1.40 -9.47 9.17
CA LEU A 204 -1.85 -8.12 9.52
C LEU A 204 -3.27 -8.14 10.08
N MET A 205 -4.17 -8.92 9.48
CA MET A 205 -5.56 -9.06 9.96
C MET A 205 -5.58 -9.61 11.39
N ALA A 206 -4.81 -10.65 11.68
CA ALA A 206 -4.71 -11.21 13.04
C ALA A 206 -4.20 -10.18 14.06
N TYR A 207 -3.26 -9.31 13.67
CA TYR A 207 -2.72 -8.26 14.54
C TYR A 207 -3.72 -7.12 14.83
N VAL A 208 -4.51 -6.71 13.85
CA VAL A 208 -5.44 -5.55 13.98
C VAL A 208 -6.86 -5.93 14.40
N SER A 209 -7.13 -7.22 14.61
CA SER A 209 -8.47 -7.74 14.92
C SER A 209 -8.90 -7.52 16.36
#